data_AF-A0A1I7YJP4-F1
#
_entry.id   AF-A0A1I7YJP4-F1
#
_cell.length_a   1.000
_cell.length_b   1.000
_cell.length_c   1.000
_cell.angle_alpha   90.00
_cell.angle_beta   90.00
_cell.angle_gamma   90.00
#
_symmetry.space_group_name_H-M   'P 1'
#
loop_
_entity.id
_entity.type
_entity.pdbx_description
1 polymer ?
#
loop_
_entity_poly.entity_id
_entity_poly.type
_entity_poly.pdbx_seq_one_letter_code
_entity_poly.pdbx_strand_id
1 'polypeptide(L)'
;MDRYMYVLCFKCNKAYFGGESRCQEALESSQYNPEELICGGCSDTTGAQVCARHGVDYLEFKCRFCCSVAVYFCFGTTHFCASCHDDFQRLMCLPKHLLPACPAGPKATKLETDGCPLKIAHPPSGEEFALGCGVCRNLQTF
;
A
#
# COMPACT_ATOMS: atom_id res chain seq x y z
N MET A 1 -8.42 -11.10 22.45
CA MET A 1 -8.51 -11.98 21.27
C MET A 1 -8.53 -11.10 20.02
N ASP A 2 -7.67 -10.08 19.97
CA ASP A 2 -7.89 -8.87 19.15
C ASP A 2 -6.64 -8.52 18.34
N ARG A 3 -6.00 -9.51 17.72
CA ARG A 3 -4.74 -9.28 16.99
C ARG A 3 -4.96 -8.53 15.67
N TYR A 4 -6.12 -8.72 15.04
CA TYR A 4 -6.41 -8.21 13.71
C TYR A 4 -7.64 -7.30 13.73
N MET A 5 -7.58 -6.24 12.95
CA MET A 5 -8.71 -5.35 12.70
C MET A 5 -9.37 -5.72 11.38
N TYR A 6 -10.70 -5.75 11.38
CA TYR A 6 -11.50 -5.85 10.16
C TYR A 6 -12.30 -4.57 9.98
N VAL A 7 -12.37 -4.07 8.75
CA VAL A 7 -13.05 -2.83 8.39
C VAL A 7 -14.07 -3.10 7.29
N LEU A 8 -15.13 -2.29 7.22
CA LEU A 8 -16.13 -2.40 6.17
C LEU A 8 -15.71 -1.56 4.97
N CYS A 9 -15.73 -2.17 3.79
CA CYS A 9 -15.47 -1.44 2.56
C CYS A 9 -16.59 -0.44 2.26
N PHE A 10 -16.26 0.83 2.03
CA PHE A 10 -17.23 1.88 1.72
C PHE A 10 -18.05 1.61 0.45
N LYS A 11 -17.47 0.96 -0.56
CA LYS A 11 -18.15 0.65 -1.83
C LYS A 11 -19.08 -0.57 -1.76
N CYS A 12 -18.64 -1.67 -1.14
CA CYS A 12 -19.39 -2.94 -1.17
C CYS A 12 -19.91 -3.41 0.19
N ASN A 13 -19.60 -2.69 1.27
CA ASN A 13 -19.94 -3.00 2.66
C ASN A 13 -19.49 -4.39 3.15
N LYS A 14 -18.58 -5.05 2.44
CA LYS A 14 -17.97 -6.31 2.90
C LYS A 14 -16.84 -6.02 3.88
N ALA A 15 -16.77 -6.81 4.95
CA ALA A 15 -15.64 -6.79 5.85
C ALA A 15 -14.37 -7.29 5.14
N TYR A 16 -13.25 -6.59 5.33
CA TYR A 16 -11.94 -6.99 4.86
C TYR A 16 -10.89 -6.77 5.93
N PHE A 17 -9.76 -7.46 5.78
CA PHE A 17 -8.63 -7.34 6.68
C PHE A 17 -8.06 -5.91 6.64
N GLY A 18 -8.00 -5.24 7.78
CA GLY A 18 -7.53 -3.85 7.91
C GLY A 18 -6.15 -3.69 8.55
N GLY A 19 -5.51 -4.79 8.97
CA GLY A 19 -4.20 -4.79 9.61
C GLY A 19 -4.18 -5.39 11.02
N GLU A 20 -3.07 -5.22 11.72
CA GLU A 20 -2.95 -5.58 13.14
C GLU A 20 -3.47 -4.46 14.05
N SER A 21 -4.28 -4.81 15.06
CA SER A 21 -4.96 -3.83 15.93
C SER A 21 -3.98 -2.93 16.70
N ARG A 22 -2.79 -3.44 17.03
CA ARG A 22 -1.75 -2.69 17.74
C ARG A 22 -1.26 -1.47 16.96
N CYS A 23 -1.25 -1.54 15.63
CA CYS A 23 -0.85 -0.41 14.79
C CYS A 23 -1.89 0.72 14.88
N GLN A 24 -3.18 0.39 15.01
CA GLN A 24 -4.27 1.35 15.16
C GLN A 24 -4.21 2.08 16.51
N GLU A 25 -3.94 1.35 17.60
CA GLU A 25 -3.80 1.92 18.95
C GLU A 25 -2.65 2.93 19.05
N ALA A 26 -1.55 2.71 18.32
CA ALA A 26 -0.42 3.63 18.30
C ALA A 26 -0.65 4.93 17.50
N LEU A 27 -1.80 5.05 16.82
CA LEU A 27 -2.24 6.21 16.06
C LEU A 27 -3.51 6.81 16.71
N GLU A 28 -3.51 6.98 18.03
CA GLU A 28 -4.61 7.62 18.77
C GLU A 28 -4.98 8.94 18.09
N SER A 29 -6.26 9.09 17.71
CA SER A 29 -6.93 10.32 17.22
C SER A 29 -6.85 10.70 15.73
N SER A 30 -6.66 9.76 14.80
CA SER A 30 -6.85 10.09 13.38
C SER A 30 -8.32 10.02 12.96
N GLN A 31 -8.92 11.17 12.66
CA GLN A 31 -10.16 11.24 11.87
C GLN A 31 -9.89 10.58 10.51
N TYR A 32 -10.25 9.32 10.36
CA TYR A 32 -10.08 8.62 9.08
C TYR A 32 -11.24 8.98 8.16
N ASN A 33 -10.94 9.16 6.87
CA ASN A 33 -11.98 9.32 5.86
C ASN A 33 -12.56 7.94 5.53
N PRO A 34 -13.85 7.65 5.84
CA PRO A 34 -14.45 6.36 5.55
C PRO A 34 -14.46 6.04 4.05
N GLU A 35 -14.44 7.04 3.17
CA GLU A 35 -14.38 6.82 1.72
C GLU A 35 -13.06 6.20 1.24
N GLU A 36 -12.00 6.29 2.05
CA GLU A 36 -10.72 5.65 1.76
C GLU A 36 -10.70 4.17 2.16
N LEU A 37 -11.66 3.71 2.96
CA LEU A 37 -11.79 2.30 3.37
C LEU A 37 -12.33 1.47 2.21
N ILE A 38 -11.43 1.09 1.31
CA ILE A 38 -11.78 0.33 0.13
C ILE A 38 -11.02 -1.00 0.15
N CYS A 39 -11.76 -2.12 0.07
CA CYS A 39 -11.14 -3.43 0.00
C CYS A 39 -10.37 -3.60 -1.32
N GLY A 40 -9.41 -4.53 -1.38
CA GLY A 40 -8.64 -4.79 -2.60
C GLY A 40 -9.48 -5.15 -3.84
N GLY A 41 -10.71 -5.65 -3.65
CA GLY A 41 -11.63 -5.92 -4.77
C GLY A 41 -12.39 -4.69 -5.29
N CYS A 42 -12.46 -3.62 -4.50
CA CYS A 42 -13.13 -2.36 -4.86
C CYS A 42 -12.16 -1.18 -5.04
N SER A 43 -10.90 -1.35 -4.61
CA SER A 43 -9.83 -0.37 -4.81
C SER A 43 -9.69 -0.22 -6.30
N ASP A 44 -9.72 1.01 -6.81
CA ASP A 44 -9.76 1.25 -8.24
C ASP A 44 -8.50 0.65 -8.88
N THR A 45 -8.65 -0.56 -9.41
CA THR A 45 -7.57 -1.36 -9.99
C THR A 45 -7.31 -0.92 -11.42
N THR A 46 -7.49 0.37 -11.73
CA THR A 46 -7.27 0.93 -13.07
C THR A 46 -5.84 0.68 -13.57
N GLY A 47 -4.90 0.27 -12.71
CA GLY A 47 -3.60 -0.32 -13.07
C GLY A 47 -3.39 -1.81 -12.73
N ALA A 48 -4.15 -2.42 -11.82
CA ALA A 48 -3.94 -3.81 -11.42
C ALA A 48 -4.96 -4.76 -12.03
N GLN A 49 -4.59 -5.33 -13.17
CA GLN A 49 -5.33 -6.46 -13.71
C GLN A 49 -5.33 -7.58 -12.66
N VAL A 50 -6.51 -7.87 -12.09
CA VAL A 50 -6.75 -9.15 -11.41
C VAL A 50 -6.31 -10.21 -12.39
N CYS A 51 -5.34 -11.03 -11.99
CA CYS A 51 -4.67 -11.90 -12.92
C CYS A 51 -5.68 -12.95 -13.40
N ALA A 52 -5.83 -13.11 -14.72
CA ALA A 52 -6.74 -14.12 -15.27
C ALA A 52 -6.37 -15.56 -14.83
N ARG A 53 -5.12 -15.80 -14.46
CA ARG A 53 -4.62 -17.12 -14.01
C ARG A 53 -4.62 -17.30 -12.50
N HIS A 54 -4.36 -16.23 -11.75
CA HIS A 54 -4.11 -16.31 -10.31
C HIS A 54 -5.03 -15.43 -9.47
N GLY A 55 -6.06 -14.85 -10.09
CA GLY A 55 -6.99 -13.95 -9.44
C GLY A 55 -6.26 -12.85 -8.67
N VAL A 56 -6.55 -12.82 -7.37
CA VAL A 56 -5.96 -11.87 -6.40
C VAL A 56 -4.95 -12.55 -5.46
N ASP A 57 -4.68 -13.84 -5.62
CA ASP A 57 -3.90 -14.64 -4.65
C ASP A 57 -2.46 -14.14 -4.52
N TYR A 58 -1.89 -13.66 -5.63
CA TYR A 58 -0.56 -13.06 -5.67
C TYR A 58 -0.61 -11.58 -6.02
N LEU A 59 -1.71 -10.90 -5.69
CA LEU A 59 -1.82 -9.47 -5.90
C LEU A 59 -0.89 -8.74 -4.93
N GLU A 60 0.10 -8.06 -5.49
CA GLU A 60 1.03 -7.24 -4.71
C GLU A 60 0.64 -5.77 -4.80
N PHE A 61 0.95 -5.03 -3.74
CA PHE A 61 0.78 -3.58 -3.69
C PHE A 61 2.13 -2.90 -3.51
N LYS A 62 2.24 -1.69 -4.04
CA LYS A 62 3.34 -0.77 -3.78
C LYS A 62 3.15 -0.15 -2.38
N CYS A 63 4.24 0.02 -1.65
CA CYS A 63 4.26 0.85 -0.45
C CYS A 63 3.83 2.29 -0.80
N ARG A 64 2.85 2.85 -0.10
CA ARG A 64 2.35 4.21 -0.35
C ARG A 64 3.49 5.24 -0.37
N PHE A 65 4.48 5.05 0.51
CA PHE A 65 5.53 6.04 0.78
C PHE A 65 6.85 5.83 0.03
N CYS A 66 7.05 4.70 -0.69
CA CYS A 66 8.29 4.45 -1.42
C CYS A 66 8.12 3.50 -2.62
N CYS A 67 9.18 3.32 -3.40
CA CYS A 67 9.26 2.38 -4.52
C CYS A 67 9.67 0.98 -4.04
N SER A 68 8.91 0.40 -3.12
CA SER A 68 9.11 -0.99 -2.65
C SER A 68 7.78 -1.73 -2.59
N VAL A 69 7.83 -3.06 -2.67
CA VAL A 69 6.63 -3.90 -2.47
C VAL A 69 6.19 -3.80 -1.01
N ALA A 70 4.90 -3.67 -0.80
CA ALA A 70 4.31 -3.64 0.52
C ALA A 70 4.22 -5.04 1.13
N VAL A 71 4.43 -5.11 2.43
CA VAL A 71 4.33 -6.34 3.23
C VAL A 71 3.38 -6.18 4.42
N TYR A 72 3.03 -4.93 4.75
CA TYR A 72 2.03 -4.59 5.75
C TYR A 72 0.88 -3.82 5.11
N PHE A 73 -0.31 -4.04 5.64
CA PHE A 73 -1.50 -3.26 5.35
C PHE A 73 -2.12 -2.84 6.67
N CYS A 74 -2.22 -1.53 6.89
CA CYS A 74 -2.66 -0.97 8.17
C CYS A 74 -3.76 0.06 7.94
N PHE A 75 -4.54 0.32 8.99
CA PHE A 75 -5.58 1.34 9.03
C PHE A 75 -6.71 1.11 8.01
N GLY A 76 -6.80 -0.09 7.43
CA GLY A 76 -7.75 -0.41 6.37
C GLY A 76 -7.51 0.29 5.03
N THR A 77 -6.47 1.11 4.87
CA THR A 77 -6.31 1.94 3.66
C THR A 77 -4.90 1.98 3.10
N THR A 78 -3.89 1.65 3.90
CA THR A 78 -2.51 2.03 3.58
C THR A 78 -1.57 0.85 3.56
N HIS A 79 -0.87 0.67 2.44
CA HIS A 79 0.15 -0.34 2.26
C HIS A 79 1.56 0.17 2.60
N PHE A 80 2.32 -0.59 3.38
CA PHE A 80 3.69 -0.25 3.81
C PHE A 80 4.69 -1.37 3.49
N CYS A 81 5.91 -1.00 3.08
CA CYS A 81 7.06 -1.90 3.21
C CYS A 81 7.54 -1.93 4.67
N ALA A 82 8.38 -2.90 5.05
CA ALA A 82 8.82 -3.05 6.43
C ALA A 82 9.47 -1.78 7.01
N SER A 83 10.42 -1.20 6.27
CA SER A 83 11.14 -0.01 6.74
C SER A 83 10.26 1.24 6.84
N CYS A 84 9.23 1.38 6.01
CA CYS A 84 8.26 2.47 6.14
C CYS A 84 7.26 2.20 7.26
N HIS A 85 6.91 0.92 7.46
CA HIS A 85 6.06 0.53 8.59
C HIS A 85 6.75 0.86 9.92
N ASP A 86 8.05 0.69 10.07
CA ASP A 86 8.75 1.05 11.32
C ASP A 86 8.72 2.57 11.64
N ASP A 87 8.45 3.41 10.65
CA ASP A 87 8.41 4.89 10.76
C ASP A 87 7.02 5.44 10.39
N PHE A 88 5.97 4.60 10.52
CA PHE A 88 4.64 4.92 10.00
C PHE A 88 4.04 6.19 10.62
N GLN A 89 4.28 6.43 11.92
CA GLN A 89 3.74 7.59 12.64
C GLN A 89 4.21 8.91 12.01
N ARG A 90 5.48 9.00 11.63
CA ARG A 90 6.03 10.18 10.95
C ARG A 90 5.53 10.27 9.51
N LEU A 91 5.54 9.16 8.79
CA LEU A 91 5.18 9.13 7.37
C LEU A 91 3.71 9.48 7.11
N MET A 92 2.80 9.00 7.96
CA MET A 92 1.37 9.32 7.87
C MET A 92 1.06 10.80 8.09
N CYS A 93 1.90 11.50 8.88
CA CYS A 93 1.76 12.93 9.13
C CYS A 93 2.49 13.80 8.08
N LEU A 94 3.29 13.20 7.19
CA LEU A 94 4.05 13.95 6.20
C LEU A 94 3.12 14.43 5.07
N PRO A 95 3.08 15.74 4.76
CA PRO A 95 2.34 16.24 3.60
C PRO A 95 2.81 15.58 2.30
N LYS A 96 1.86 15.20 1.42
CA LYS A 96 2.16 14.48 0.16
C LYS A 96 3.22 15.19 -0.71
N HIS A 97 3.21 16.52 -0.75
CA HIS A 97 4.15 17.31 -1.55
C HIS A 97 5.61 17.25 -1.04
N LEU A 98 5.83 16.80 0.20
CA LEU A 98 7.17 16.57 0.77
C LEU A 98 7.67 15.14 0.56
N LEU A 99 6.84 14.24 0.02
CA LEU A 99 7.28 12.89 -0.30
C LEU A 99 8.20 12.90 -1.52
N PRO A 100 9.29 12.11 -1.52
CA PRO A 100 10.20 12.06 -2.66
C PRO A 100 9.49 11.49 -3.88
N ALA A 101 9.71 12.13 -5.04
CA ALA A 101 9.33 11.57 -6.32
C ALA A 101 10.10 10.28 -6.61
N CYS A 102 9.55 9.43 -7.47
CA CYS A 102 10.24 8.25 -7.98
C CYS A 102 11.63 8.62 -8.58
N PRO A 103 12.70 7.83 -8.34
CA PRO A 103 12.77 6.67 -7.46
C PRO A 103 12.83 7.07 -5.98
N ALA A 104 11.90 6.54 -5.18
CA ALA A 104 11.73 6.85 -3.77
C ALA A 104 12.14 5.65 -2.91
N GLY A 105 12.98 5.91 -1.90
CA GLY A 105 13.43 4.94 -0.92
C GLY A 105 12.55 4.96 0.33
N PRO A 106 12.72 3.98 1.23
CA PRO A 106 11.95 3.94 2.47
C PRO A 106 12.17 5.18 3.34
N LYS A 107 11.24 5.45 4.26
CA LYS A 107 11.31 6.57 5.22
C LYS A 107 11.43 7.95 4.53
N ALA A 108 10.75 8.12 3.40
CA ALA A 108 10.75 9.35 2.60
C ALA A 108 12.16 9.80 2.15
N THR A 109 12.99 8.85 1.70
CA THR A 109 14.32 9.12 1.15
C THR A 109 14.28 9.18 -0.37
N LYS A 110 15.12 10.02 -1.00
CA LYS A 110 15.32 10.01 -2.45
C LYS A 110 16.39 8.99 -2.79
N LEU A 111 16.14 8.12 -3.78
CA LEU A 111 17.15 7.19 -4.27
C LEU A 111 17.95 7.82 -5.41
N GLU A 112 19.25 7.57 -5.42
CA GLU A 112 20.17 7.93 -6.50
C GLU A 112 20.36 6.72 -7.43
N THR A 113 19.28 6.33 -8.10
CA THR A 113 19.27 5.21 -9.05
C THR A 113 18.76 5.66 -10.42
N ASP A 114 19.30 5.07 -11.49
CA ASP A 114 18.97 5.41 -12.88
C ASP A 114 17.53 4.99 -13.29
N GLY A 115 16.82 4.25 -12.43
CA GLY A 115 15.44 3.83 -12.66
C GLY A 115 14.68 3.45 -11.38
N CYS A 116 13.36 3.28 -11.53
CA CYS A 116 12.49 2.82 -10.44
C CYS A 116 12.83 1.38 -10.05
N PRO A 117 13.06 1.07 -8.76
CA PRO A 117 13.30 -0.30 -8.29
C PRO A 117 12.17 -1.29 -8.63
N LEU A 118 10.93 -0.79 -8.75
CA LEU A 118 9.76 -1.61 -9.08
C LEU A 118 9.61 -1.90 -10.58
N LYS A 119 10.42 -1.24 -11.43
CA LYS A 119 10.45 -1.39 -12.89
C LYS A 119 9.07 -1.30 -13.55
N ILE A 120 8.17 -0.50 -12.98
CA ILE A 120 6.81 -0.29 -13.47
C ILE A 120 6.45 1.18 -13.29
N ALA A 121 5.68 1.74 -14.24
CA ALA A 121 5.09 3.06 -14.08
C ALA A 121 4.03 3.01 -12.98
N HIS A 122 4.09 3.96 -12.06
CA HIS A 122 3.19 4.03 -10.91
C HIS A 122 2.91 5.50 -10.55
N PRO A 123 1.82 5.80 -9.85
CA PRO A 123 1.51 7.15 -9.39
C PRO A 123 2.57 7.69 -8.41
N PRO A 124 2.57 9.00 -8.12
CA PRO A 124 3.47 9.61 -7.16
C PRO A 124 3.42 8.96 -5.76
N SER A 125 4.49 9.16 -4.99
CA SER A 125 4.51 8.75 -3.57
C SER A 125 3.38 9.44 -2.79
N GLY A 126 2.69 8.69 -1.94
CA GLY A 126 1.50 9.15 -1.20
C GLY A 126 0.18 8.58 -1.76
N GLU A 127 0.24 7.85 -2.87
CA GLU A 127 -0.91 7.19 -3.48
C GLU A 127 -0.77 5.67 -3.43
N GLU A 128 -1.90 5.00 -3.18
CA GLU A 128 -2.00 3.55 -3.20
C GLU A 128 -1.89 3.06 -4.63
N PHE A 129 -1.15 1.96 -4.85
CA PHE A 129 -1.01 1.40 -6.18
C PHE A 129 -0.85 -0.11 -6.12
N ALA A 130 -1.76 -0.81 -6.78
CA ALA A 130 -1.67 -2.25 -6.94
C ALA A 130 -0.71 -2.57 -8.09
N LEU A 131 0.31 -3.37 -7.81
CA LEU A 131 1.34 -3.75 -8.77
C LEU A 131 0.89 -4.86 -9.71
N GLY A 132 -0.16 -5.60 -9.34
CA GLY A 132 -0.64 -6.78 -10.06
C GLY A 132 -0.03 -8.07 -9.51
N CYS A 133 -0.09 -9.14 -10.31
CA CYS A 133 0.35 -10.46 -9.88
C CYS A 133 1.88 -10.57 -9.78
N GLY A 134 2.41 -10.75 -8.57
CA GLY A 134 3.84 -10.88 -8.31
C GLY A 134 4.49 -12.04 -9.06
N VAL A 135 3.79 -13.17 -9.20
CA VAL A 135 4.27 -14.33 -9.98
C VAL A 135 4.46 -13.96 -11.45
N CYS A 136 3.45 -13.35 -12.08
CA CYS A 136 3.53 -12.95 -13.48
C CYS A 136 4.59 -11.87 -13.72
N ARG A 137 4.77 -10.94 -12.76
CA ARG A 137 5.80 -9.89 -12.83
C ARG A 137 7.21 -10.45 -12.75
N ASN A 138 7.45 -11.41 -11.85
CA ASN A 138 8.76 -12.05 -11.73
C ASN A 138 9.09 -12.92 -12.95
N LEU A 139 8.09 -13.58 -13.55
CA LEU A 139 8.28 -14.37 -14.77
C LEU A 139 8.63 -13.52 -16.00
N GLN A 140 8.27 -12.23 -16.05
CA GLN A 140 8.67 -11.32 -17.13
C GLN A 140 10.11 -10.81 -16.99
N THR A 141 10.78 -11.09 -15.87
CA THR A 141 12.16 -10.67 -15.61
C THR A 141 13.20 -11.79 -15.85
N PHE A 142 12.75 -12.99 -16.24
CA PHE A 142 13.58 -14.10 -16.72
C PHE A 142 13.46 -14.23 -18.24
#